data_AF-X1HA77-F1
#
_entry.id   AF-X1HA77-F1
#
_cell.length_a   1.000
_cell.length_b   1.000
_cell.length_c   1.000
_cell.angle_alpha   90.00
_cell.angle_beta   90.00
_cell.angle_gamma   90.00
#
_symmetry.space_group_name_H-M   'P 1'
#
loop_
_entity.id
_entity.type
_entity.pdbx_description
1 polymer ?
#
loop_
_entity_poly.entity_id
_entity_poly.type
_entity_poly.pdbx_seq_one_letter_code
_entity_poly.pdbx_strand_id
1 'polypeptide(L)'
;SKNVIKIPKERLFELSSEYHTDFIIPGARPDVINQKNIDKINAVALVPAANIPYAKGITDALKEKSIIAFPDFVANAGEVLAILVSKVAKNADEIFEYIKLKITEKTFEVIQGATENKVTPYDYAVADALKELKKKLGRKKNLLEKLNKRY
;
A
#
# COMPACT_ATOMS: atom_id res chain seq x y z
N SER A 1 -29.51 -17.76 9.77
CA SER A 1 -29.71 -17.52 8.32
C SER A 1 -29.10 -18.70 7.56
N LYS A 2 -29.74 -19.18 6.48
CA LYS A 2 -29.31 -20.36 5.70
C LYS A 2 -27.97 -20.18 4.97
N ASN A 3 -27.45 -18.96 4.91
CA ASN A 3 -26.20 -18.60 4.21
C ASN A 3 -25.06 -18.21 5.17
N VAL A 4 -25.16 -18.55 6.46
CA VAL A 4 -24.11 -18.24 7.44
C VAL A 4 -23.09 -19.38 7.44
N ILE A 5 -21.86 -19.07 7.05
CA ILE A 5 -20.73 -19.98 7.13
C ILE A 5 -19.89 -19.58 8.33
N LYS A 6 -19.65 -20.52 9.23
CA LYS A 6 -18.72 -20.34 10.37
C LYS A 6 -17.36 -20.89 9.96
N ILE A 7 -16.35 -20.04 9.97
CA ILE A 7 -14.97 -20.43 9.69
C ILE A 7 -14.04 -19.98 10.82
N PRO A 8 -12.92 -20.70 11.04
CA PRO A 8 -11.80 -20.16 11.81
C PRO A 8 -11.28 -18.88 11.17
N LYS A 9 -10.86 -17.90 11.99
CA LYS A 9 -10.34 -16.62 11.50
C LYS A 9 -9.13 -16.78 10.57
N GLU A 10 -8.35 -17.84 10.78
CA GLU A 10 -7.16 -18.17 10.01
C GLU A 10 -7.48 -18.50 8.55
N ARG A 11 -8.72 -18.96 8.29
CA ARG A 11 -9.18 -19.37 6.96
C ARG A 11 -9.88 -18.26 6.18
N LEU A 12 -10.02 -17.06 6.75
CA LEU A 12 -10.80 -15.98 6.13
C LEU A 12 -10.33 -15.65 4.71
N PHE A 13 -9.03 -15.52 4.49
CA PHE A 13 -8.48 -15.22 3.17
C PHE A 13 -8.53 -16.42 2.22
N GLU A 14 -8.55 -17.64 2.75
CA GLU A 14 -8.62 -18.89 1.97
C GLU A 14 -9.98 -19.04 1.27
N LEU A 15 -11.03 -18.38 1.77
CA LEU A 15 -12.35 -18.38 1.13
C LEU A 15 -12.30 -17.90 -0.32
N SER A 16 -11.31 -17.09 -0.69
CA SER A 16 -11.12 -16.64 -2.06
C SER A 16 -10.85 -17.78 -3.07
N SER A 17 -10.42 -18.95 -2.60
CA SER A 17 -10.32 -20.16 -3.43
C SER A 17 -11.66 -20.84 -3.71
N GLU A 18 -12.65 -20.65 -2.83
CA GLU A 18 -13.99 -21.25 -2.94
C GLU A 18 -15.01 -20.26 -3.52
N TYR A 19 -14.81 -18.96 -3.27
CA TYR A 19 -15.67 -17.86 -3.67
C TYR A 19 -14.91 -16.87 -4.53
N HIS A 20 -15.45 -16.57 -5.71
CA HIS A 20 -14.88 -15.56 -6.60
C HIS A 20 -14.65 -14.25 -5.84
N THR A 21 -13.39 -13.80 -5.82
CA THR A 21 -12.95 -12.64 -5.04
C THR A 21 -12.00 -11.80 -5.88
N ASP A 22 -12.42 -10.61 -6.29
CA ASP A 22 -11.53 -9.69 -7.00
C ASP A 22 -10.53 -9.03 -6.05
N PHE A 23 -11.02 -8.57 -4.90
CA PHE A 23 -10.25 -7.78 -3.95
C PHE A 23 -10.32 -8.39 -2.55
N ILE A 24 -9.18 -8.44 -1.89
CA ILE A 24 -9.09 -8.70 -0.44
C ILE A 24 -8.53 -7.45 0.22
N ILE A 25 -9.15 -7.04 1.34
CA ILE A 25 -8.77 -5.83 2.09
C ILE A 25 -8.27 -6.23 3.49
N PRO A 26 -6.96 -6.51 3.66
CA PRO A 26 -6.39 -6.75 4.99
C PRO A 26 -6.49 -5.48 5.86
N GLY A 27 -7.31 -5.50 6.90
CA GLY A 27 -7.62 -4.32 7.72
C GLY A 27 -7.42 -4.48 9.23
N ALA A 28 -6.73 -5.53 9.70
CA ALA A 28 -6.65 -5.85 11.12
C ALA A 28 -5.23 -5.97 11.70
N ARG A 29 -4.47 -6.98 11.29
CA ARG A 29 -3.18 -7.36 11.92
C ARG A 29 -2.05 -7.34 10.89
N PRO A 30 -0.80 -7.14 11.33
CA PRO A 30 0.35 -7.29 10.47
C PRO A 30 0.59 -8.75 10.08
N ASP A 31 1.36 -8.96 9.01
CA ASP A 31 1.85 -10.26 8.49
C ASP A 31 0.74 -11.29 8.21
N VAL A 32 -0.48 -10.83 7.97
CA VAL A 32 -1.66 -11.68 7.75
C VAL A 32 -1.63 -12.37 6.39
N ILE A 33 -0.91 -11.82 5.42
CA ILE A 33 -0.59 -12.47 4.14
C ILE A 33 0.84 -13.01 4.25
N ASN A 34 0.98 -14.34 4.28
CA ASN A 34 2.25 -14.99 4.59
C ASN A 34 2.38 -16.34 3.88
N GLN A 35 3.54 -16.97 4.04
CA GLN A 35 3.88 -18.24 3.37
C GLN A 35 2.91 -19.40 3.70
N LYS A 36 2.16 -19.32 4.80
CA LYS A 36 1.22 -20.39 5.19
C LYS A 36 -0.12 -20.31 4.44
N ASN A 37 -0.50 -19.14 3.94
CA ASN A 37 -1.81 -18.92 3.34
C ASN A 37 -1.78 -18.39 1.91
N ILE A 38 -0.64 -17.86 1.43
CA ILE A 38 -0.53 -17.29 0.08
C ILE A 38 -0.97 -18.28 -1.01
N ASP A 39 -0.67 -19.57 -0.84
CA ASP A 39 -1.03 -20.62 -1.79
C ASP A 39 -2.53 -20.86 -1.91
N LYS A 40 -3.29 -20.50 -0.87
CA LYS A 40 -4.74 -20.67 -0.80
C LYS A 40 -5.52 -19.40 -1.12
N ILE A 41 -4.81 -18.31 -1.37
CA ILE A 41 -5.43 -17.04 -1.77
C ILE A 41 -5.54 -17.01 -3.29
N ASN A 42 -6.73 -16.68 -3.77
CA ASN A 42 -7.04 -16.47 -5.18
C ASN A 42 -7.82 -15.17 -5.34
N ALA A 43 -7.10 -14.07 -5.60
CA ALA A 43 -7.70 -12.76 -5.81
C ALA A 43 -6.90 -11.96 -6.85
N VAL A 44 -7.54 -10.98 -7.48
CA VAL A 44 -6.86 -10.08 -8.43
C VAL A 44 -5.92 -9.16 -7.68
N ALA A 45 -6.35 -8.60 -6.54
CA ALA A 45 -5.54 -7.65 -5.79
C ALA A 45 -5.73 -7.74 -4.27
N LEU A 46 -4.66 -7.41 -3.55
CA LEU A 46 -4.66 -7.16 -2.11
C LEU A 46 -4.56 -5.66 -1.89
N VAL A 47 -5.55 -5.07 -1.22
CA VAL A 47 -5.66 -3.61 -0.98
C VAL A 47 -5.69 -3.36 0.53
N PRO A 48 -4.54 -3.17 1.18
CA PRO A 48 -4.48 -3.13 2.64
C PRO A 48 -5.03 -1.83 3.23
N ALA A 49 -5.84 -1.95 4.26
CA ALA A 49 -6.19 -0.85 5.17
C ALA A 49 -5.29 -0.86 6.43
N ALA A 50 -4.75 -2.01 6.81
CA ALA A 50 -3.80 -2.15 7.91
C ALA A 50 -2.36 -1.87 7.49
N ASN A 51 -1.51 -1.58 8.48
CA ASN A 51 -0.07 -1.48 8.30
C ASN A 51 0.59 -2.86 8.32
N ILE A 52 1.60 -3.04 7.48
CA ILE A 52 2.47 -4.22 7.36
C ILE A 52 1.65 -5.50 7.12
N PRO A 53 0.78 -5.55 6.09
CA PRO A 53 -0.11 -6.70 5.85
C PRO A 53 0.63 -7.93 5.31
N TYR A 54 1.80 -7.74 4.71
CA TYR A 54 2.59 -8.75 4.02
C TYR A 54 3.77 -9.16 4.89
N ALA A 55 3.91 -10.47 5.14
CA ALA A 55 5.08 -11.01 5.80
C ALA A 55 6.36 -10.76 4.99
N LYS A 56 7.50 -10.62 5.68
CA LYS A 56 8.80 -10.44 5.03
C LYS A 56 9.07 -11.54 3.99
N GLY A 57 9.46 -11.13 2.78
CA GLY A 57 9.85 -12.05 1.70
C GLY A 57 8.67 -12.72 0.98
N ILE A 58 7.43 -12.24 1.15
CA ILE A 58 6.25 -12.79 0.47
C ILE A 58 5.97 -12.14 -0.89
N THR A 59 6.63 -11.02 -1.22
CA THR A 59 6.36 -10.25 -2.45
C THR A 59 6.68 -11.04 -3.72
N ASP A 60 7.74 -11.87 -3.71
CA ASP A 60 8.04 -12.75 -4.84
C ASP A 60 6.93 -13.78 -5.06
N ALA A 61 6.41 -14.40 -3.99
CA ALA A 61 5.28 -15.34 -4.10
C ALA A 61 4.01 -14.65 -4.61
N LEU A 62 3.74 -13.42 -4.17
CA LEU A 62 2.62 -12.61 -4.69
C LEU A 62 2.76 -12.33 -6.19
N LYS A 63 3.98 -12.03 -6.64
CA LYS A 63 4.31 -11.81 -8.06
C LYS A 63 4.12 -13.08 -8.87
N GLU A 64 4.64 -14.21 -8.41
CA GLU A 64 4.49 -15.52 -9.08
C GLU A 64 3.02 -15.90 -9.26
N LYS A 65 2.19 -15.60 -8.26
CA LYS A 65 0.74 -15.82 -8.32
C LYS A 65 -0.03 -14.77 -9.12
N SER A 66 0.65 -13.77 -9.69
CA SER A 66 0.03 -12.65 -10.41
C SER A 66 -1.00 -11.88 -9.57
N ILE A 67 -0.80 -11.82 -8.25
CA ILE A 67 -1.66 -11.07 -7.34
C ILE A 67 -1.09 -9.66 -7.18
N ILE A 68 -1.90 -8.64 -7.44
CA ILE A 68 -1.47 -7.24 -7.32
C ILE A 68 -1.41 -6.85 -5.84
N ALA A 69 -0.20 -6.75 -5.30
CA ALA A 69 0.04 -6.35 -3.91
C ALA A 69 0.16 -4.82 -3.79
N PHE A 70 -0.93 -4.15 -3.39
CA PHE A 70 -0.89 -2.69 -3.19
C PHE A 70 0.01 -2.32 -2.00
N PRO A 71 0.78 -1.21 -2.10
CA PRO A 71 1.48 -0.64 -0.96
C PRO A 71 0.49 -0.16 0.10
N ASP A 72 0.61 -0.69 1.32
CA ASP A 72 -0.21 -0.30 2.46
C ASP A 72 -0.12 1.21 2.74
N PHE A 73 1.09 1.75 2.80
CA PHE A 73 1.34 3.18 3.06
C PHE A 73 0.85 4.13 1.95
N VAL A 74 0.40 3.58 0.81
CA VAL A 74 -0.31 4.35 -0.24
C VAL A 74 -1.82 4.16 -0.07
N ALA A 75 -2.27 2.90 0.06
CA ALA A 75 -3.69 2.55 0.17
C ALA A 75 -4.35 3.12 1.44
N ASN A 76 -3.63 3.15 2.56
CA ASN A 76 -4.13 3.62 3.85
C ASN A 76 -3.75 5.08 4.19
N ALA A 77 -3.20 5.83 3.23
CA ALA A 77 -2.66 7.18 3.44
C ALA A 77 -3.71 8.28 3.72
N GLY A 78 -5.01 7.93 3.75
CA GLY A 78 -6.12 8.88 3.85
C GLY A 78 -6.00 9.83 5.04
N GLU A 79 -5.69 9.31 6.22
CA GLU A 79 -5.57 10.13 7.44
C GLU A 79 -4.40 11.14 7.34
N VAL A 80 -3.24 10.69 6.86
CA VAL A 80 -2.05 11.55 6.69
C VAL A 80 -2.33 12.68 5.70
N LEU A 81 -3.01 12.36 4.59
CA LEU A 81 -3.41 13.34 3.58
C LEU A 81 -4.48 14.30 4.12
N ALA A 82 -5.44 13.82 4.91
CA ALA A 82 -6.44 14.66 5.56
C ALA A 82 -5.80 15.70 6.47
N ILE A 83 -4.87 15.27 7.34
CA ILE A 83 -4.16 16.16 8.27
C ILE A 83 -3.40 17.25 7.51
N LEU A 84 -2.77 16.92 6.37
CA LEU A 84 -2.00 17.85 5.54
C LEU A 84 -2.83 19.04 5.05
N VAL A 85 -4.10 18.82 4.69
CA VAL A 85 -4.97 19.87 4.12
C VAL A 85 -6.02 20.39 5.10
N SER A 86 -6.16 19.78 6.27
CA SER A 86 -7.20 20.10 7.26
C SER A 86 -7.29 21.58 7.66
N LYS A 87 -6.16 22.31 7.66
CA LYS A 87 -6.12 23.74 8.03
C LYS A 87 -6.54 24.68 6.90
N VAL A 88 -6.55 24.21 5.66
CA VAL A 88 -6.80 25.04 4.47
C VAL A 88 -8.10 24.67 3.76
N ALA A 89 -8.57 23.43 3.91
CA ALA A 89 -9.83 22.97 3.33
C ALA A 89 -11.03 23.62 4.04
N LYS A 90 -12.06 23.95 3.27
CA LYS A 90 -13.28 24.62 3.78
C LYS A 90 -14.28 23.65 4.40
N ASN A 91 -14.30 22.41 3.95
CA ASN A 91 -15.25 21.38 4.36
C ASN A 91 -14.67 19.98 4.13
N ALA A 92 -15.40 18.95 4.57
CA ALA A 92 -14.99 17.56 4.42
C ALA A 92 -14.88 17.13 2.95
N ASP A 93 -15.74 17.63 2.07
CA ASP A 93 -15.74 17.26 0.65
C ASP A 93 -14.45 17.69 -0.05
N GLU A 94 -13.94 18.89 0.23
CA GLU A 94 -12.64 19.34 -0.28
C GLU A 94 -11.50 18.42 0.20
N ILE A 95 -11.57 17.93 1.44
CA ILE A 95 -10.59 16.96 1.97
C ILE A 95 -10.71 15.62 1.24
N PHE A 96 -11.92 15.10 1.06
CA PHE A 96 -12.16 13.84 0.36
C PHE A 96 -11.70 13.88 -1.09
N GLU A 97 -11.98 14.96 -1.82
CA GLU A 97 -11.53 15.13 -3.20
C GLU A 97 -10.00 15.24 -3.29
N TYR A 98 -9.35 15.94 -2.35
CA TYR A 98 -7.89 15.98 -2.27
C TYR A 98 -7.29 14.58 -2.04
N ILE A 99 -7.82 13.82 -1.08
CA ILE A 99 -7.37 12.47 -0.76
C ILE A 99 -7.55 11.56 -1.99
N LYS A 100 -8.75 11.57 -2.59
CA LYS A 100 -9.08 10.77 -3.77
C LYS A 100 -8.13 11.06 -4.92
N LEU A 101 -7.87 12.34 -5.21
CA LEU A 101 -6.91 12.75 -6.24
C LEU A 101 -5.52 12.18 -5.95
N LYS A 102 -4.99 12.42 -4.74
CA LYS A 102 -3.62 12.05 -4.40
C LYS A 102 -3.39 10.54 -4.35
N ILE A 103 -4.35 9.78 -3.80
CA ILE A 103 -4.27 8.31 -3.78
C ILE A 103 -4.38 7.77 -5.20
N THR A 104 -5.27 8.30 -6.04
CA THR A 104 -5.43 7.85 -7.44
C THR A 104 -4.16 8.11 -8.26
N GLU A 105 -3.62 9.33 -8.21
CA GLU A 105 -2.38 9.70 -8.90
C GLU A 105 -1.22 8.78 -8.48
N LYS A 106 -1.01 8.62 -7.17
CA LYS A 106 0.10 7.81 -6.66
C LYS A 106 -0.08 6.33 -6.95
N THR A 107 -1.32 5.82 -6.91
CA THR A 107 -1.63 4.43 -7.27
C THR A 107 -1.28 4.16 -8.73
N PHE A 108 -1.67 5.04 -9.64
CA PHE A 108 -1.38 4.89 -11.06
C PHE A 108 0.12 4.91 -11.34
N GLU A 109 0.84 5.88 -10.76
CA GLU A 109 2.30 5.99 -10.84
C GLU A 109 3.01 4.71 -10.35
N VAL A 110 2.57 4.16 -9.21
CA VAL A 110 3.14 2.96 -8.62
C VAL A 110 2.89 1.73 -9.50
N ILE A 111 1.66 1.53 -9.98
CA ILE A 111 1.31 0.37 -10.82
C ILE A 111 2.07 0.43 -12.15
N GLN A 112 2.11 1.61 -12.78
CA GLN A 112 2.84 1.80 -14.03
C GLN A 112 4.34 1.53 -13.83
N GLY A 113 4.95 2.14 -12.83
CA GLY A 113 6.37 1.96 -12.55
C GLY A 113 6.72 0.52 -12.16
N ALA A 114 5.88 -0.15 -11.39
CA ALA A 114 6.07 -1.56 -11.06
C ALA A 114 6.02 -2.46 -12.30
N THR A 115 5.10 -2.18 -13.23
CA THR A 115 4.97 -2.89 -14.51
C THR A 115 6.22 -2.71 -15.37
N GLU A 116 6.69 -1.47 -15.54
CA GLU A 116 7.89 -1.14 -16.31
C GLU A 116 9.16 -1.79 -15.73
N ASN A 117 9.25 -1.89 -14.40
CA ASN A 117 10.40 -2.46 -13.70
C ASN A 117 10.27 -3.96 -13.43
N LYS A 118 9.15 -4.60 -13.81
CA LYS A 118 8.85 -6.02 -13.57
C LYS A 118 8.98 -6.41 -12.09
N VAL A 119 8.51 -5.58 -11.18
CA VAL A 119 8.47 -5.84 -9.72
C VAL A 119 7.04 -5.73 -9.20
N THR A 120 6.80 -6.08 -7.93
CA THR A 120 5.48 -5.84 -7.33
C THR A 120 5.23 -4.34 -7.13
N PRO A 121 3.96 -3.87 -7.10
CA PRO A 121 3.64 -2.50 -6.73
C PRO A 121 4.19 -2.11 -5.36
N TYR A 122 4.14 -3.04 -4.39
CA TYR A 122 4.74 -2.85 -3.07
C TYR A 122 6.25 -2.56 -3.15
N ASP A 123 7.02 -3.43 -3.81
CA ASP A 123 8.48 -3.28 -3.90
C ASP A 123 8.87 -2.01 -4.66
N TYR A 124 8.15 -1.70 -5.74
CA TYR A 124 8.36 -0.45 -6.50
C TYR A 124 8.15 0.77 -5.61
N ALA A 125 7.02 0.83 -4.90
CA ALA A 125 6.69 1.97 -4.06
C ALA A 125 7.70 2.16 -2.92
N VAL A 126 8.19 1.06 -2.32
CA VAL A 126 9.24 1.13 -1.29
C VAL A 126 10.53 1.68 -1.88
N ALA A 127 10.97 1.18 -3.04
CA ALA A 127 12.17 1.65 -3.70
C ALA A 127 12.08 3.13 -4.10
N ASP A 128 10.95 3.55 -4.66
CA ASP A 128 10.69 4.94 -5.05
C ASP A 128 10.67 5.88 -3.84
N ALA A 129 9.96 5.52 -2.77
CA ALA A 129 9.90 6.29 -1.54
C ALA A 129 11.30 6.48 -0.92
N LEU A 130 12.11 5.42 -0.87
CA LEU A 130 13.49 5.48 -0.38
C LEU A 130 14.39 6.35 -1.26
N LYS A 131 14.21 6.32 -2.59
CA LYS A 131 14.93 7.17 -3.54
C LYS A 131 14.61 8.65 -3.32
N GLU A 132 13.34 9.00 -3.21
CA GLU A 132 12.92 10.38 -2.96
C GLU A 132 13.34 10.87 -1.56
N LEU A 133 13.31 10.00 -0.54
CA LEU A 133 13.83 10.32 0.79
C LEU A 133 15.32 10.65 0.75
N LYS A 134 16.14 9.81 0.10
CA LYS A 134 17.60 10.05 -0.06
C LYS A 134 17.88 11.37 -0.75
N LYS A 135 17.13 11.69 -1.82
CA LYS A 135 17.24 12.96 -2.56
C LYS A 135 16.92 14.17 -1.68
N LYS A 136 15.86 14.10 -0.87
CA LYS A 136 15.49 15.17 0.08
C LYS A 136 16.55 15.36 1.16
N LEU A 137 17.07 14.27 1.73
CA LEU A 137 18.15 14.33 2.73
C LEU A 137 19.44 14.93 2.16
N GLY A 138 19.83 14.55 0.94
CA GLY A 138 20.99 15.13 0.25
C GLY A 138 20.84 16.64 0.01
N ARG A 139 19.67 17.09 -0.45
CA ARG A 139 19.39 18.54 -0.62
C ARG A 139 19.50 19.30 0.70
N LYS A 140 18.97 18.74 1.79
CA LYS A 140 19.07 19.34 3.13
C LYS A 140 20.53 19.47 3.59
N LYS A 141 21.33 18.42 3.40
CA LYS A 141 22.78 18.44 3.70
C LYS A 141 23.50 19.56 2.93
N ASN A 142 23.30 19.63 1.63
CA ASN A 142 23.94 20.64 0.78
C ASN A 142 23.52 22.08 1.16
N LEU A 143 22.26 22.27 1.58
CA LEU A 143 21.78 23.57 2.07
C LEU A 143 22.50 23.97 3.37
N LEU A 144 22.62 23.05 4.33
CA LEU A 144 23.32 23.28 5.59
C LEU A 144 24.80 23.60 5.37
N GLU A 145 25.47 22.87 4.49
CA GLU A 145 26.87 23.14 4.12
C GLU A 145 27.06 24.54 3.51
N LYS A 146 26.09 25.01 2.69
CA LYS A 146 26.13 26.37 2.13
C LYS A 146 25.91 27.45 3.19
N LEU A 147 25.02 27.21 4.15
CA LEU A 147 24.76 28.14 5.25
C LEU A 147 25.97 28.25 6.17
N ASN A 148 26.58 27.13 6.56
CA ASN A 148 27.78 27.09 7.41
C ASN A 148 29.05 27.64 6.73
N LYS A 149 29.02 27.87 5.41
CA LYS A 149 30.11 28.56 4.69
C LYS A 149 29.89 30.06 4.58
N ARG A 150 28.66 30.54 4.82
CA ARG A 150 28.27 31.96 4.74
C ARG A 150 28.33 32.67 6.09
N TYR A 151 28.28 31.91 7.18
CA TYR A 151 28.40 32.34 8.57
C TYR A 151 29.56 31.58 9.20
#